data_AF-A0A344LR67-F1
#
_entry.id   AF-A0A344LR67-F1
#
_cell.length_a   1.000
_cell.length_b   1.000
_cell.length_c   1.000
_cell.angle_alpha   90.00
_cell.angle_beta   90.00
_cell.angle_gamma   90.00
#
_symmetry.space_group_name_H-M   'P 1'
#
loop_
_entity.id
_entity.type
_entity.pdbx_description
1 polymer ?
#
loop_
_entity_poly.entity_id
_entity_poly.type
_entity_poly.pdbx_seq_one_letter_code
_entity_poly.pdbx_strand_id
1 'polypeptide(L)'
;MKIHNIKYLLIAAFVLVFSACDPIVDEQQLTNSTDVAGVNLTVAHSTPGGNKITLKMDTPGVTGYWDYNLGKALTNEVTVVYPIPGKSTFTFIGTLGGEFFSKTIDVQIDKLDTRLDQDWYDLVSENTVAGKTWVFDGAAGTGAMFWFMSPPDNPDSAMSAWWNAGDCCPPLDVSGKMHFDLNGAANYNHYETAAAAAEKGSFVLDPTNKKLIIQNSKILGYEAGNTANEYNIITLTEDKLVLYVPRSLKDPGTGWTFVYKPQ
;
A
#
# COMPACT_ATOMS: atom_id res chain seq x y z
N MET A 1 -26.83 74.75 22.55
CA MET A 1 -25.41 74.37 22.42
C MET A 1 -24.94 74.74 21.02
N LYS A 2 -23.93 75.63 20.87
CA LYS A 2 -23.55 76.21 19.56
C LYS A 2 -23.06 75.11 18.59
N ILE A 3 -23.51 75.15 17.33
CA ILE A 3 -23.22 74.17 16.26
C ILE A 3 -21.72 73.87 16.09
N HIS A 4 -20.83 74.81 16.46
CA HIS A 4 -19.37 74.59 16.45
C HIS A 4 -18.91 73.46 17.38
N ASN A 5 -19.58 73.22 18.52
CA ASN A 5 -19.18 72.16 19.46
C ASN A 5 -19.61 70.76 18.98
N ILE A 6 -20.67 70.66 18.17
CA ILE A 6 -21.16 69.40 17.58
C ILE A 6 -20.23 68.92 16.45
N LYS A 7 -19.63 69.85 15.67
CA LYS A 7 -18.69 69.50 14.60
C LYS A 7 -17.42 68.84 15.14
N TYR A 8 -16.86 69.35 16.24
CA TYR A 8 -15.70 68.73 16.88
C TYR A 8 -16.03 67.36 17.49
N LEU A 9 -17.25 67.18 18.02
CA LEU A 9 -17.71 65.89 18.53
C LEU A 9 -17.86 64.84 17.41
N LEU A 10 -18.40 65.24 16.25
CA LEU A 10 -18.54 64.36 15.08
C LEU A 10 -17.19 63.99 14.47
N ILE A 11 -16.25 64.94 14.38
CA ILE A 11 -14.89 64.67 13.88
C ILE A 11 -14.15 63.73 14.85
N ALA A 12 -14.23 63.97 16.17
CA ALA A 12 -13.63 63.09 17.16
C ALA A 12 -14.25 61.69 17.16
N ALA A 13 -15.58 61.58 17.01
CA ALA A 13 -16.27 60.31 16.88
C ALA A 13 -15.87 59.56 15.60
N PHE A 14 -15.67 60.26 14.47
CA PHE A 14 -15.26 59.65 13.22
C PHE A 14 -13.80 59.14 13.27
N VAL A 15 -12.90 59.84 13.95
CA VAL A 15 -11.50 59.40 14.17
C VAL A 15 -11.43 58.12 15.03
N LEU A 16 -12.32 57.97 16.02
CA LEU A 16 -12.38 56.77 16.88
C LEU A 16 -12.83 55.50 16.12
N VAL A 17 -13.56 55.64 15.02
CA VAL A 17 -13.97 54.48 14.19
C VAL A 17 -12.78 53.92 13.38
N PHE A 18 -11.79 54.75 13.02
CA PHE A 18 -10.60 54.30 12.27
C PHE A 18 -9.49 53.70 13.15
N SER A 19 -9.50 53.95 14.47
CA SER A 19 -8.56 53.31 15.41
C SER A 19 -8.98 51.89 15.82
N ALA A 20 -10.13 51.39 15.36
CA ALA A 20 -10.65 50.06 15.70
C ALA A 20 -10.42 49.00 14.59
N CYS A 21 -9.59 49.31 13.58
CA CYS A 21 -9.39 48.43 12.42
C CYS A 21 -8.24 47.43 12.55
N ASP A 22 -7.45 47.46 13.63
CA ASP A 22 -6.51 46.36 13.89
C ASP A 22 -7.33 45.15 14.40
N PRO A 23 -7.22 43.98 13.76
CA PRO A 23 -7.98 42.80 14.18
C PRO A 23 -7.69 42.51 15.66
N ILE A 24 -8.76 42.33 16.45
CA ILE A 24 -8.66 42.03 17.89
C ILE A 24 -8.07 40.62 18.18
N VAL A 25 -7.79 39.87 17.11
CA VAL A 25 -7.37 38.48 17.13
C VAL A 25 -5.91 38.42 16.69
N ASP A 26 -5.05 37.88 17.56
CA ASP A 26 -3.70 37.48 17.17
C ASP A 26 -3.80 36.30 16.19
N GLU A 27 -3.62 36.58 14.90
CA GLU A 27 -3.59 35.56 13.86
C GLU A 27 -2.29 34.75 13.97
N GLN A 28 -2.41 33.47 14.30
CA GLN A 28 -1.29 32.54 14.26
C GLN A 28 -1.17 31.98 12.84
N GLN A 29 -0.11 32.37 12.15
CA GLN A 29 0.23 31.84 10.82
C GLN A 29 1.15 30.63 10.99
N LEU A 30 0.83 29.52 10.31
CA LEU A 30 1.72 28.37 10.24
C LEU A 30 2.92 28.72 9.36
N THR A 31 4.07 28.92 9.99
CA THR A 31 5.34 29.16 9.29
C THR A 31 6.18 27.91 9.25
N ASN A 32 6.98 27.76 8.20
CA ASN A 32 7.94 26.66 8.13
C ASN A 32 9.01 26.78 9.23
N SER A 33 9.28 25.68 9.93
CA SER A 33 10.34 25.59 10.95
C SER A 33 11.74 25.38 10.35
N THR A 34 11.80 24.84 9.12
CA THR A 34 13.00 24.58 8.33
C THR A 34 12.62 24.50 6.84
N ASP A 35 13.60 24.35 5.95
CA ASP A 35 13.38 23.91 4.57
C ASP A 35 13.60 22.39 4.40
N VAL A 36 13.35 21.87 3.19
CA VAL A 36 13.56 20.45 2.85
C VAL A 36 15.03 20.03 3.01
N ALA A 37 15.99 20.94 2.84
CA ALA A 37 17.41 20.64 2.99
C ALA A 37 17.75 20.36 4.47
N GLY A 38 17.18 21.13 5.39
CA GLY A 38 17.34 20.97 6.84
C GLY A 38 16.61 19.77 7.45
N VAL A 39 15.74 19.08 6.69
CA VAL A 39 15.13 17.82 7.14
C VAL A 39 16.19 16.71 7.19
N ASN A 40 16.40 16.07 8.33
CA ASN A 40 17.34 15.00 8.52
C ASN A 40 16.61 13.65 8.54
N LEU A 41 16.96 12.78 7.58
CA LEU A 41 16.49 11.40 7.52
C LEU A 41 17.68 10.49 7.86
N THR A 42 17.45 9.52 8.73
CA THR A 42 18.49 8.57 9.16
C THR A 42 18.00 7.15 9.02
N VAL A 43 18.94 6.23 8.78
CA VAL A 43 18.70 4.79 8.73
C VAL A 43 19.71 4.11 9.64
N ALA A 44 19.25 3.17 10.46
CA ALA A 44 20.11 2.29 11.23
C ALA A 44 19.82 0.83 10.86
N HIS A 45 20.86 0.05 10.60
CA HIS A 45 20.72 -1.39 10.46
C HIS A 45 20.93 -2.08 11.80
N SER A 46 20.15 -3.12 12.10
CA SER A 46 20.38 -3.94 13.31
C SER A 46 21.72 -4.68 13.24
N THR A 47 22.18 -5.01 12.04
CA THR A 47 23.45 -5.64 11.70
C THR A 47 24.01 -4.98 10.43
N PRO A 48 25.33 -4.81 10.26
CA PRO A 48 25.88 -4.17 9.06
C PRO A 48 25.41 -4.86 7.77
N GLY A 49 24.76 -4.08 6.88
CA GLY A 49 24.18 -4.55 5.61
C GLY A 49 22.97 -5.48 5.74
N GLY A 50 22.47 -5.70 6.96
CA GLY A 50 21.32 -6.56 7.24
C GLY A 50 19.98 -5.92 6.87
N ASN A 51 18.94 -6.75 6.77
CA ASN A 51 17.65 -6.33 6.24
C ASN A 51 16.68 -5.78 7.30
N LYS A 52 17.00 -5.92 8.58
CA LYS A 52 16.27 -5.25 9.66
C LYS A 52 16.80 -3.84 9.86
N ILE A 53 16.02 -2.86 9.40
CA ILE A 53 16.38 -1.44 9.39
C ILE A 53 15.39 -0.61 10.21
N THR A 54 15.88 0.48 10.79
CA THR A 54 15.06 1.53 11.40
C THR A 54 15.19 2.80 10.58
N LEU A 55 14.07 3.28 10.04
CA LEU A 55 13.96 4.56 9.34
C LEU A 55 13.49 5.62 10.34
N LYS A 56 14.16 6.78 10.38
CA LYS A 56 13.84 7.84 11.32
C LYS A 56 13.95 9.23 10.71
N MET A 57 12.88 10.03 10.87
CA MET A 57 12.88 11.46 10.64
C MET A 57 13.28 12.14 11.96
N ASP A 58 14.44 12.79 11.97
CA ASP A 58 15.11 13.26 13.20
C ASP A 58 15.05 14.78 13.39
N THR A 59 14.29 15.49 12.54
CA THR A 59 14.13 16.94 12.61
C THR A 59 12.99 17.33 13.56
N PRO A 60 13.26 18.09 14.64
CA PRO A 60 12.22 18.57 15.54
C PRO A 60 11.17 19.43 14.82
N GLY A 61 9.89 19.27 15.20
CA GLY A 61 8.79 20.06 14.64
C GLY A 61 8.35 19.64 13.23
N VAL A 62 9.00 18.64 12.62
CA VAL A 62 8.54 18.01 11.38
C VAL A 62 7.72 16.77 11.73
N THR A 63 6.63 16.54 11.02
CA THR A 63 5.78 15.35 11.18
C THR A 63 5.33 14.86 9.82
N GLY A 64 5.12 13.55 9.71
CA GLY A 64 4.74 12.94 8.44
C GLY A 64 4.61 11.43 8.55
N TYR A 65 4.87 10.77 7.43
CA TYR A 65 4.86 9.31 7.33
C TYR A 65 5.96 8.81 6.40
N TRP A 66 6.37 7.57 6.62
CA TRP A 66 7.26 6.84 5.72
C TRP A 66 6.45 6.10 4.66
N ASP A 67 6.88 6.18 3.41
CA ASP A 67 6.56 5.28 2.33
C ASP A 67 7.83 4.48 2.00
N TYR A 68 7.81 3.19 2.30
CA TYR A 68 8.94 2.30 2.11
C TYR A 68 8.74 1.34 0.93
N ASN A 69 7.98 1.77 -0.09
CA ASN A 69 7.62 1.05 -1.33
C ASN A 69 6.70 -0.17 -1.15
N LEU A 70 6.85 -0.89 -0.04
CA LEU A 70 6.05 -2.06 0.32
C LEU A 70 4.94 -1.72 1.32
N GLY A 71 4.79 -0.45 1.68
CA GLY A 71 3.81 -0.02 2.66
C GLY A 71 4.11 1.37 3.20
N LYS A 72 3.24 1.80 4.12
CA LYS A 72 3.34 3.11 4.76
C LYS A 72 3.36 2.97 6.27
N ALA A 73 4.18 3.77 6.94
CA ALA A 73 4.21 3.88 8.39
C ALA A 73 3.90 5.31 8.81
N LEU A 74 2.75 5.52 9.46
CA LEU A 74 2.25 6.83 9.91
C LEU A 74 2.94 7.29 11.21
N THR A 75 4.26 7.36 11.16
CA THR A 75 5.15 7.65 12.29
C THR A 75 6.43 8.28 11.78
N ASN A 76 7.12 9.03 12.65
CA ASN A 76 8.44 9.57 12.36
C ASN A 76 9.55 8.50 12.42
N GLU A 77 9.32 7.41 13.13
CA GLU A 77 10.27 6.31 13.30
C GLU A 77 9.59 4.96 13.11
N VAL A 78 10.18 4.09 12.28
CA VAL A 78 9.68 2.72 12.03
C VAL A 78 10.83 1.74 11.87
N THR A 79 10.71 0.57 12.50
CA THR A 79 11.60 -0.57 12.26
C THR A 79 10.90 -1.58 11.37
N VAL A 80 11.55 -1.96 10.26
CA VAL A 80 11.03 -2.93 9.30
C VAL A 80 12.06 -4.03 9.04
N VAL A 81 11.60 -5.27 8.87
CA VAL A 81 12.41 -6.35 8.30
C VAL A 81 12.14 -6.36 6.80
N TYR A 82 13.01 -5.69 6.05
CA TYR A 82 12.79 -5.44 4.63
C TYR A 82 13.11 -6.70 3.80
N PRO A 83 12.28 -7.08 2.81
CA PRO A 83 12.41 -8.39 2.18
C PRO A 83 13.25 -8.39 0.90
N ILE A 84 13.55 -7.21 0.32
CA ILE A 84 14.24 -7.10 -0.97
C ILE A 84 15.73 -6.75 -0.74
N PRO A 85 16.67 -7.61 -1.19
CA PRO A 85 18.08 -7.28 -1.20
C PRO A 85 18.42 -6.25 -2.30
N GLY A 86 19.51 -5.52 -2.11
CA GLY A 86 20.00 -4.48 -3.01
C GLY A 86 19.72 -3.06 -2.51
N LYS A 87 19.80 -2.10 -3.43
CA LYS A 87 19.59 -0.69 -3.14
C LYS A 87 18.09 -0.35 -3.24
N SER A 88 17.52 0.14 -2.15
CA SER A 88 16.13 0.61 -2.10
C SER A 88 16.05 2.08 -1.72
N THR A 89 15.13 2.81 -2.33
CA THR A 89 14.86 4.23 -2.00
C THR A 89 13.61 4.30 -1.14
N PHE A 90 13.70 4.93 0.03
CA PHE A 90 12.56 5.16 0.92
C PHE A 90 12.21 6.64 0.94
N THR A 91 10.93 6.96 1.04
CA THR A 91 10.43 8.34 1.00
C THR A 91 9.78 8.71 2.32
N PHE A 92 10.14 9.86 2.86
CA PHE A 92 9.39 10.49 3.93
C PHE A 92 8.55 11.64 3.35
N ILE A 93 7.25 11.65 3.66
CA ILE A 93 6.31 12.66 3.22
C ILE A 93 5.75 13.34 4.47
N GLY A 94 5.91 14.65 4.57
CA GLY A 94 5.55 15.39 5.77
C GLY A 94 5.23 16.85 5.53
N THR A 95 5.12 17.59 6.62
CA THR A 95 4.94 19.05 6.60
C THR A 95 6.07 19.75 7.36
N LEU A 96 6.49 20.90 6.84
CA LEU A 96 7.43 21.82 7.47
C LEU A 96 6.74 22.80 8.44
N GLY A 97 5.41 22.78 8.49
CA GLY A 97 4.57 23.75 9.19
C GLY A 97 3.56 24.37 8.23
N GLY A 98 4.02 25.24 7.34
CA GLY A 98 3.18 25.91 6.34
C GLY A 98 3.07 25.15 5.00
N GLU A 99 4.02 24.24 4.72
CA GLU A 99 4.12 23.56 3.42
C GLU A 99 4.30 22.03 3.58
N PHE A 100 3.88 21.28 2.56
CA PHE A 100 4.16 19.84 2.44
C PHE A 100 5.46 19.61 1.68
N PHE A 101 6.16 18.52 2.00
CA PHE A 101 7.36 18.11 1.30
C PHE A 101 7.47 16.59 1.21
N SER A 102 8.36 16.14 0.30
CA SER A 102 8.84 14.77 0.23
C SER A 102 10.37 14.76 0.20
N LYS A 103 11.00 13.86 0.95
CA LYS A 103 12.45 13.66 0.93
C LYS A 103 12.77 12.17 0.91
N THR A 104 13.79 11.77 0.17
CA THR A 104 14.17 10.37 0.02
C THR A 104 15.48 10.04 0.72
N ILE A 105 15.66 8.76 1.05
CA ILE A 105 16.92 8.17 1.50
C ILE A 105 17.14 6.83 0.80
N ASP A 106 18.35 6.63 0.28
CA ASP A 106 18.74 5.36 -0.31
C ASP A 106 19.40 4.47 0.74
N VAL A 107 18.99 3.21 0.79
CA VAL A 107 19.48 2.22 1.74
C VAL A 107 19.96 0.99 0.98
N GLN A 108 21.14 0.51 1.33
CA GLN A 108 21.74 -0.69 0.77
C GLN A 108 21.50 -1.87 1.71
N ILE A 109 20.88 -2.94 1.22
CA ILE A 109 20.66 -4.19 1.95
C ILE A 109 21.45 -5.29 1.25
N ASP A 110 22.50 -5.78 1.90
CA ASP A 110 23.41 -6.76 1.31
C ASP A 110 23.00 -8.20 1.62
N LYS A 111 22.27 -8.42 2.72
CA LYS A 111 21.87 -9.76 3.19
C LYS A 111 20.55 -9.75 3.94
N LEU A 112 19.79 -10.83 3.79
CA LEU A 112 18.58 -11.12 4.56
C LEU A 112 18.95 -11.95 5.80
N ASP A 113 19.59 -11.31 6.78
CA ASP A 113 20.08 -11.99 8.00
C ASP A 113 19.06 -12.01 9.15
N THR A 114 18.01 -11.21 9.04
CA THR A 114 16.81 -11.33 9.86
C THR A 114 15.72 -12.02 9.03
N ARG A 115 15.23 -13.15 9.54
CA ARG A 115 14.18 -13.93 8.87
C ARG A 115 12.94 -13.07 8.66
N LEU A 116 12.35 -13.18 7.46
CA LEU A 116 11.08 -12.53 7.11
C LEU A 116 9.92 -13.24 7.79
N ASP A 117 8.74 -12.61 7.75
CA ASP A 117 7.50 -13.33 8.03
C ASP A 117 7.38 -14.55 7.09
N GLN A 118 6.84 -15.66 7.59
CA GLN A 118 6.72 -16.90 6.81
C GLN A 118 5.88 -16.69 5.55
N ASP A 119 4.89 -15.79 5.59
CA ASP A 119 4.05 -15.44 4.44
C ASP A 119 4.87 -14.98 3.22
N TRP A 120 6.01 -14.31 3.42
CA TRP A 120 6.89 -13.94 2.30
C TRP A 120 7.47 -15.17 1.62
N TYR A 121 8.00 -16.12 2.38
CA TYR A 121 8.57 -17.36 1.84
C TYR A 121 7.49 -18.25 1.24
N ASP A 122 6.30 -18.25 1.82
CA ASP A 122 5.17 -18.99 1.28
C ASP A 122 4.77 -18.42 -0.08
N LEU A 123 4.75 -17.08 -0.24
CA LEU A 123 4.40 -16.43 -1.51
C LEU A 123 5.50 -16.53 -2.58
N VAL A 124 6.78 -16.33 -2.23
CA VAL A 124 7.91 -16.22 -3.19
C VAL A 124 8.98 -17.31 -3.11
N SER A 125 8.79 -18.32 -2.25
CA SER A 125 9.78 -19.37 -1.87
C SER A 125 10.94 -18.86 -0.98
N GLU A 126 11.71 -19.79 -0.41
CA GLU A 126 12.96 -19.50 0.31
C GLU A 126 14.04 -18.88 -0.61
N ASN A 127 14.03 -19.22 -1.92
CA ASN A 127 14.87 -18.54 -2.91
C ASN A 127 14.11 -17.32 -3.48
N THR A 128 14.03 -16.27 -2.67
CA THR A 128 13.22 -15.09 -2.97
C THR A 128 13.55 -14.40 -4.30
N VAL A 129 14.80 -14.50 -4.77
CA VAL A 129 15.24 -13.95 -6.07
C VAL A 129 14.71 -14.76 -7.25
N ALA A 130 14.65 -16.09 -7.12
CA ALA A 130 14.07 -16.95 -8.15
C ALA A 130 12.53 -16.92 -8.13
N GLY A 131 11.95 -16.62 -6.97
CA GLY A 131 10.51 -16.46 -6.81
C GLY A 131 9.73 -17.77 -6.84
N LYS A 132 8.40 -17.64 -6.91
CA LYS A 132 7.47 -18.76 -7.02
C LYS A 132 6.39 -18.46 -8.05
N THR A 133 6.03 -19.50 -8.80
CA THR A 133 4.96 -19.44 -9.80
C THR A 133 3.71 -20.12 -9.27
N TRP A 134 2.56 -19.45 -9.43
CA TRP A 134 1.24 -19.91 -9.01
C TRP A 134 0.33 -20.13 -10.21
N VAL A 135 -0.43 -21.22 -10.17
CA VAL A 135 -1.47 -21.59 -11.15
C VAL A 135 -2.75 -21.96 -10.40
N PHE A 136 -3.90 -21.96 -11.09
CA PHE A 136 -5.14 -22.41 -10.47
C PHE A 136 -5.02 -23.85 -9.95
N ASP A 137 -5.58 -24.09 -8.77
CA ASP A 137 -5.67 -25.42 -8.17
C ASP A 137 -6.92 -26.17 -8.66
N GLY A 138 -7.05 -26.28 -9.97
CA GLY A 138 -8.19 -26.95 -10.60
C GLY A 138 -8.26 -26.69 -12.10
N ALA A 139 -9.24 -27.34 -12.73
CA ALA A 139 -9.50 -27.19 -14.17
C ALA A 139 -11.01 -27.20 -14.43
N ALA A 140 -11.41 -26.59 -15.55
CA ALA A 140 -12.80 -26.53 -15.97
C ALA A 140 -13.39 -27.93 -16.19
N GLY A 141 -14.65 -28.11 -15.82
CA GLY A 141 -15.38 -29.37 -15.96
C GLY A 141 -15.01 -30.45 -14.95
N THR A 142 -14.17 -30.15 -13.95
CA THR A 142 -13.75 -31.13 -12.94
C THR A 142 -14.55 -31.05 -11.63
N GLY A 143 -15.31 -29.98 -11.43
CA GLY A 143 -15.96 -29.68 -10.15
C GLY A 143 -15.02 -29.19 -9.06
N ALA A 144 -13.74 -28.99 -9.36
CA ALA A 144 -12.79 -28.40 -8.41
C ALA A 144 -13.20 -26.97 -8.05
N MET A 145 -13.07 -26.61 -6.76
CA MET A 145 -13.32 -25.27 -6.26
C MET A 145 -12.06 -24.42 -6.37
N PHE A 146 -11.76 -23.91 -7.57
CA PHE A 146 -10.57 -23.09 -7.83
C PHE A 146 -10.87 -21.64 -8.21
N TRP A 147 -12.08 -21.39 -8.71
CA TRP A 147 -12.56 -20.06 -9.05
C TRP A 147 -14.07 -20.08 -8.94
N PHE A 148 -14.63 -19.43 -7.92
CA PHE A 148 -16.05 -19.58 -7.58
C PHE A 148 -16.62 -18.37 -6.85
N MET A 149 -17.94 -18.26 -6.87
CA MET A 149 -18.67 -17.24 -6.15
C MET A 149 -18.88 -17.67 -4.69
N SER A 150 -18.62 -16.74 -3.80
CA SER A 150 -18.82 -16.84 -2.35
C SER A 150 -19.75 -15.71 -1.87
N PRO A 151 -20.35 -15.81 -0.67
CA PRO A 151 -21.10 -14.72 -0.07
C PRO A 151 -20.27 -13.44 -0.01
N PRO A 152 -20.88 -12.26 -0.25
CA PRO A 152 -20.18 -11.00 -0.21
C PRO A 152 -19.81 -10.57 1.22
N ASP A 153 -19.01 -9.51 1.32
CA ASP A 153 -18.72 -8.70 2.52
C ASP A 153 -17.91 -9.36 3.65
N ASN A 154 -17.97 -10.69 3.87
CA ASN A 154 -17.22 -11.35 4.95
C ASN A 154 -16.18 -12.38 4.43
N PRO A 155 -14.87 -12.16 4.66
CA PRO A 155 -13.80 -13.13 4.35
C PRO A 155 -13.99 -14.52 4.97
N ASP A 156 -14.64 -14.65 6.13
CA ASP A 156 -14.90 -15.95 6.75
C ASP A 156 -15.83 -16.83 5.90
N SER A 157 -16.61 -16.20 5.00
CA SER A 157 -17.49 -16.88 4.06
C SER A 157 -16.79 -17.23 2.74
N ALA A 158 -15.51 -16.90 2.55
CA ALA A 158 -14.80 -17.08 1.29
C ALA A 158 -14.82 -18.52 0.78
N MET A 159 -14.81 -19.52 1.66
CA MET A 159 -14.84 -20.93 1.26
C MET A 159 -16.25 -21.52 1.14
N SER A 160 -17.30 -20.71 1.35
CA SER A 160 -18.69 -21.14 1.17
C SER A 160 -19.12 -20.88 -0.28
N ALA A 161 -18.95 -21.87 -1.15
CA ALA A 161 -19.40 -21.74 -2.53
C ALA A 161 -20.93 -21.73 -2.60
N TRP A 162 -21.50 -20.76 -3.33
CA TRP A 162 -22.92 -20.80 -3.72
C TRP A 162 -23.11 -20.93 -5.23
N TRP A 163 -22.04 -20.69 -6.02
CA TRP A 163 -21.93 -21.12 -7.41
C TRP A 163 -20.46 -21.41 -7.77
N ASN A 164 -20.18 -22.57 -8.38
CA ASN A 164 -18.83 -22.99 -8.77
C ASN A 164 -18.60 -22.85 -10.28
N ALA A 165 -17.80 -21.88 -10.68
CA ALA A 165 -17.47 -21.67 -12.09
C ALA A 165 -16.58 -22.80 -12.65
N GLY A 166 -15.90 -23.55 -11.78
CA GLY A 166 -15.12 -24.73 -12.15
C GLY A 166 -15.93 -25.84 -12.83
N ASP A 167 -17.27 -25.82 -12.75
CA ASP A 167 -18.14 -26.81 -13.39
C ASP A 167 -18.28 -26.62 -14.90
N CYS A 168 -18.22 -25.39 -15.41
CA CYS A 168 -18.51 -25.10 -16.83
C CYS A 168 -17.76 -23.91 -17.43
N CYS A 169 -17.36 -22.96 -16.58
CA CYS A 169 -17.28 -21.56 -16.97
C CYS A 169 -16.03 -20.92 -16.35
N PRO A 170 -14.82 -21.46 -16.65
CA PRO A 170 -13.58 -20.97 -16.07
C PRO A 170 -13.30 -19.52 -16.48
N PRO A 171 -12.38 -18.83 -15.80
CA PRO A 171 -11.94 -17.51 -16.25
C PRO A 171 -11.18 -17.59 -17.57
N LEU A 172 -11.11 -16.46 -18.29
CA LEU A 172 -10.44 -16.34 -19.58
C LEU A 172 -8.97 -16.79 -19.54
N ASP A 173 -8.29 -16.52 -18.44
CA ASP A 173 -6.88 -16.81 -18.20
C ASP A 173 -6.67 -18.08 -17.35
N VAL A 174 -7.61 -19.04 -17.35
CA VAL A 174 -7.50 -20.28 -16.55
C VAL A 174 -6.24 -21.10 -16.82
N SER A 175 -5.69 -21.00 -18.04
CA SER A 175 -4.44 -21.66 -18.45
C SER A 175 -3.18 -20.84 -18.19
N GLY A 176 -3.36 -19.65 -17.61
CA GLY A 176 -2.33 -18.70 -17.27
C GLY A 176 -1.58 -19.06 -15.99
N LYS A 177 -0.74 -18.13 -15.56
CA LYS A 177 0.04 -18.24 -14.32
C LYS A 177 0.42 -16.87 -13.78
N MET A 178 0.86 -16.84 -12.52
CA MET A 178 1.42 -15.68 -11.86
C MET A 178 2.81 -16.00 -11.34
N HIS A 179 3.75 -15.09 -11.44
CA HIS A 179 5.09 -15.24 -10.85
C HIS A 179 5.39 -14.08 -9.92
N PHE A 180 5.83 -14.39 -8.70
CA PHE A 180 6.21 -13.42 -7.68
C PHE A 180 7.67 -13.66 -7.29
N ASP A 181 8.48 -12.60 -7.29
CA ASP A 181 9.88 -12.65 -6.87
C ASP A 181 10.31 -11.33 -6.20
N LEU A 182 11.43 -11.40 -5.48
CA LEU A 182 12.07 -10.27 -4.80
C LEU A 182 13.43 -9.92 -5.42
N ASN A 183 13.56 -10.08 -6.74
CA ASN A 183 14.79 -9.76 -7.45
C ASN A 183 14.93 -8.25 -7.68
N GLY A 184 15.49 -7.56 -6.68
CA GLY A 184 15.73 -6.11 -6.70
C GLY A 184 14.48 -5.24 -6.54
N ALA A 185 13.28 -5.81 -6.64
CA ALA A 185 11.98 -5.19 -6.37
C ALA A 185 10.95 -6.28 -6.03
N ALA A 186 9.75 -5.91 -5.57
CA ALA A 186 8.63 -6.83 -5.43
C ALA A 186 7.96 -7.04 -6.80
N ASN A 187 8.55 -7.92 -7.61
CA ASN A 187 8.15 -8.13 -8.99
C ASN A 187 6.95 -9.07 -9.09
N TYR A 188 6.03 -8.73 -9.98
CA TYR A 188 4.89 -9.56 -10.33
C TYR A 188 4.80 -9.71 -11.84
N ASN A 189 4.54 -10.92 -12.32
CA ASN A 189 4.28 -11.17 -13.73
C ASN A 189 2.99 -11.99 -13.88
N HIS A 190 2.01 -11.45 -14.60
CA HIS A 190 0.83 -12.18 -15.06
C HIS A 190 1.07 -12.75 -16.45
N TYR A 191 0.55 -13.95 -16.70
CA TYR A 191 0.57 -14.58 -18.02
C TYR A 191 -0.84 -15.04 -18.34
N GLU A 192 -1.43 -14.55 -19.43
CA GLU A 192 -2.78 -14.92 -19.88
C GLU A 192 -2.92 -16.42 -20.17
N THR A 193 -1.85 -17.02 -20.70
CA THR A 193 -1.74 -18.46 -20.98
C THR A 193 -0.32 -18.92 -20.67
N ALA A 194 -0.08 -20.23 -20.63
CA ALA A 194 1.25 -20.80 -20.38
C ALA A 194 2.36 -20.31 -21.34
N ALA A 195 1.98 -19.91 -22.57
CA ALA A 195 2.90 -19.42 -23.61
C ALA A 195 2.82 -17.91 -23.86
N ALA A 196 1.95 -17.19 -23.16
CA ALA A 196 1.81 -15.74 -23.31
C ALA A 196 3.08 -15.00 -22.86
N ALA A 197 3.27 -13.79 -23.37
CA ALA A 197 4.26 -12.87 -22.80
C ALA A 197 3.80 -12.40 -21.42
N ALA A 198 4.77 -12.11 -20.53
CA ALA A 198 4.50 -11.57 -19.21
C ALA A 198 3.93 -10.15 -19.30
N GLU A 199 2.79 -9.93 -18.67
CA GLU A 199 2.32 -8.60 -18.25
C GLU A 199 2.99 -8.27 -16.92
N LYS A 200 3.88 -7.26 -16.92
CA LYS A 200 4.69 -6.91 -15.76
C LYS A 200 3.91 -5.99 -14.82
N GLY A 201 4.00 -6.28 -13.53
CA GLY A 201 3.52 -5.43 -12.45
C GLY A 201 4.42 -5.53 -11.22
N SER A 202 3.90 -5.04 -10.10
CA SER A 202 4.49 -5.21 -8.77
C SER A 202 3.43 -5.70 -7.78
N PHE A 203 3.84 -6.07 -6.58
CA PHE A 203 2.91 -6.45 -5.53
C PHE A 203 3.27 -5.87 -4.17
N VAL A 204 2.26 -5.77 -3.31
CA VAL A 204 2.41 -5.49 -1.88
C VAL A 204 1.80 -6.64 -1.10
N LEU A 205 2.60 -7.28 -0.24
CA LEU A 205 2.15 -8.27 0.71
C LEU A 205 2.06 -7.62 2.10
N ASP A 206 0.88 -7.68 2.70
CA ASP A 206 0.62 -7.23 4.07
C ASP A 206 0.15 -8.42 4.92
N PRO A 207 1.09 -9.14 5.56
CA PRO A 207 0.78 -10.29 6.42
C PRO A 207 -0.11 -9.90 7.61
N THR A 208 0.06 -8.67 8.13
CA THR A 208 -0.66 -8.21 9.33
C THR A 208 -2.14 -8.05 9.05
N ASN A 209 -2.49 -7.40 7.93
CA ASN A 209 -3.88 -7.20 7.53
C ASN A 209 -4.40 -8.31 6.61
N LYS A 210 -3.59 -9.33 6.33
CA LYS A 210 -3.89 -10.45 5.40
C LYS A 210 -4.33 -9.94 4.03
N LYS A 211 -3.52 -9.09 3.42
CA LYS A 211 -3.81 -8.52 2.09
C LYS A 211 -2.69 -8.79 1.10
N LEU A 212 -3.08 -9.06 -0.13
CA LEU A 212 -2.21 -9.04 -1.30
C LEU A 212 -2.76 -8.00 -2.27
N ILE A 213 -1.91 -7.06 -2.69
CA ILE A 213 -2.28 -6.01 -3.64
C ILE A 213 -1.42 -6.16 -4.89
N ILE A 214 -2.04 -6.20 -6.06
CA ILE A 214 -1.35 -6.23 -7.35
C ILE A 214 -1.37 -4.83 -7.97
N GLN A 215 -0.21 -4.35 -8.40
CA GLN A 215 -0.03 -3.02 -8.97
C GLN A 215 0.40 -3.11 -10.42
N ASN A 216 -0.16 -2.25 -11.27
CA ASN A 216 0.18 -2.13 -12.70
C ASN A 216 0.02 -3.44 -13.50
N SER A 217 -0.78 -4.37 -12.99
CA SER A 217 -1.15 -5.60 -13.67
C SER A 217 -2.46 -6.14 -13.06
N LYS A 218 -2.85 -7.36 -13.43
CA LYS A 218 -4.09 -8.03 -13.03
C LYS A 218 -3.80 -9.39 -12.40
N ILE A 219 -4.67 -9.86 -11.51
CA ILE A 219 -4.57 -11.20 -10.91
C ILE A 219 -4.96 -12.29 -11.94
N LEU A 220 -4.49 -13.52 -11.76
CA LEU A 220 -5.04 -14.66 -12.49
C LEU A 220 -6.51 -14.89 -12.12
N GLY A 221 -7.42 -14.86 -13.09
CA GLY A 221 -8.87 -14.84 -12.86
C GLY A 221 -9.47 -13.43 -12.77
N TYR A 222 -8.77 -12.42 -13.28
CA TYR A 222 -9.05 -10.98 -13.10
C TYR A 222 -10.50 -10.55 -13.37
N GLU A 223 -11.26 -11.27 -14.20
CA GLU A 223 -12.66 -10.95 -14.47
C GLU A 223 -13.48 -10.80 -13.18
N ALA A 224 -13.18 -11.63 -12.18
CA ALA A 224 -13.81 -11.62 -10.86
C ALA A 224 -13.05 -10.77 -9.82
N GLY A 225 -12.00 -10.04 -10.21
CA GLY A 225 -11.24 -9.17 -9.31
C GLY A 225 -12.01 -7.92 -8.89
N ASN A 226 -11.30 -6.93 -8.37
CA ASN A 226 -11.84 -5.61 -8.05
C ASN A 226 -11.00 -4.48 -8.68
N THR A 227 -11.55 -3.25 -8.70
CA THR A 227 -10.84 -2.09 -9.27
C THR A 227 -9.57 -1.71 -8.51
N ALA A 228 -9.48 -2.06 -7.23
CA ALA A 228 -8.33 -1.76 -6.39
C ALA A 228 -7.18 -2.77 -6.55
N ASN A 229 -7.42 -3.90 -7.22
CA ASN A 229 -6.55 -5.07 -7.23
C ASN A 229 -6.08 -5.50 -5.83
N GLU A 230 -6.98 -5.43 -4.86
CA GLU A 230 -6.74 -5.77 -3.46
C GLU A 230 -7.49 -7.04 -3.09
N TYR A 231 -6.77 -8.03 -2.56
CA TYR A 231 -7.28 -9.36 -2.27
C TYR A 231 -7.04 -9.71 -0.81
N ASN A 232 -8.08 -10.22 -0.14
CA ASN A 232 -7.93 -10.77 1.20
C ASN A 232 -7.27 -12.15 1.09
N ILE A 233 -6.25 -12.39 1.90
CA ILE A 233 -5.58 -13.67 2.01
C ILE A 233 -6.36 -14.52 3.01
N ILE A 234 -6.99 -15.59 2.51
CA ILE A 234 -7.71 -16.57 3.33
C ILE A 234 -6.75 -17.67 3.78
N THR A 235 -5.86 -18.08 2.88
CA THR A 235 -4.80 -19.04 3.16
C THR A 235 -3.58 -18.66 2.34
N LEU A 236 -2.42 -18.67 2.98
CA LEU A 236 -1.12 -18.59 2.34
C LEU A 236 -0.23 -19.60 3.06
N THR A 237 0.17 -20.62 2.33
CA THR A 237 1.15 -21.62 2.74
C THR A 237 2.08 -21.91 1.57
N GLU A 238 3.15 -22.68 1.79
CA GLU A 238 4.06 -23.08 0.71
C GLU A 238 3.35 -23.68 -0.51
N ASP A 239 2.27 -24.45 -0.27
CA ASP A 239 1.57 -25.24 -1.28
C ASP A 239 0.20 -24.67 -1.69
N LYS A 240 -0.28 -23.61 -1.04
CA LYS A 240 -1.65 -23.13 -1.26
C LYS A 240 -1.80 -21.64 -1.04
N LEU A 241 -2.39 -20.97 -2.04
CA LEU A 241 -2.79 -19.57 -1.97
C LEU A 241 -4.31 -19.48 -2.22
N VAL A 242 -5.04 -18.97 -1.24
CA VAL A 242 -6.48 -18.69 -1.36
C VAL A 242 -6.71 -17.21 -1.18
N LEU A 243 -7.24 -16.57 -2.22
CA LEU A 243 -7.58 -15.16 -2.25
C LEU A 243 -9.09 -14.97 -2.30
N TYR A 244 -9.54 -13.84 -1.76
CA TYR A 244 -10.95 -13.46 -1.74
C TYR A 244 -11.14 -11.97 -2.01
N VAL A 245 -12.11 -11.65 -2.87
CA VAL A 245 -12.66 -10.29 -2.99
C VAL A 245 -14.11 -10.28 -2.55
N PRO A 246 -14.52 -9.34 -1.67
CA PRO A 246 -15.88 -9.31 -1.15
C PRO A 246 -16.92 -8.79 -2.15
N ARG A 247 -16.47 -7.99 -3.12
CA ARG A 247 -17.30 -7.42 -4.18
C ARG A 247 -16.51 -7.41 -5.47
N SER A 248 -16.91 -8.24 -6.42
CA SER A 248 -16.21 -8.37 -7.70
C SER A 248 -16.70 -7.39 -8.76
N LEU A 249 -15.89 -7.22 -9.80
CA LEU A 249 -16.26 -6.55 -11.04
C LEU A 249 -17.29 -7.33 -11.85
N LYS A 250 -17.19 -8.66 -11.83
CA LYS A 250 -18.07 -9.57 -12.60
C LYS A 250 -19.50 -9.52 -12.11
N ASP A 251 -19.68 -9.50 -10.78
CA ASP A 251 -20.99 -9.39 -10.15
C ASP A 251 -20.86 -8.63 -8.81
N PRO A 252 -21.19 -7.32 -8.79
CA PRO A 252 -21.02 -6.43 -7.64
C PRO A 252 -21.74 -6.84 -6.35
N GLY A 253 -22.71 -7.76 -6.46
CA GLY A 253 -23.45 -8.29 -5.31
C GLY A 253 -22.75 -9.47 -4.62
N THR A 254 -21.58 -9.89 -5.10
CA THR A 254 -21.06 -11.23 -4.82
C THR A 254 -19.58 -11.20 -4.47
N GLY A 255 -19.21 -12.06 -3.53
CA GLY A 255 -17.83 -12.37 -3.23
C GLY A 255 -17.28 -13.38 -4.24
N TRP A 256 -15.97 -13.36 -4.46
CA TRP A 256 -15.29 -14.32 -5.32
C TRP A 256 -14.03 -14.83 -4.67
N THR A 257 -13.80 -16.13 -4.83
CA THR A 257 -12.69 -16.85 -4.24
C THR A 257 -11.84 -17.49 -5.32
N PHE A 258 -10.53 -17.38 -5.15
CA PHE A 258 -9.52 -17.85 -6.07
C PHE A 258 -8.60 -18.79 -5.31
N VAL A 259 -8.38 -20.00 -5.83
CA VAL A 259 -7.52 -21.01 -5.20
C VAL A 259 -6.42 -21.38 -6.17
N TYR A 260 -5.20 -21.24 -5.69
CA TYR A 260 -3.99 -21.50 -6.44
C TYR A 260 -3.09 -22.49 -5.71
N LYS A 261 -2.23 -23.12 -6.49
CA LYS A 261 -1.12 -23.95 -6.03
C LYS A 261 0.17 -23.55 -6.75
N PRO A 262 1.33 -23.94 -6.23
CA PRO A 262 2.57 -23.83 -6.97
C PRO A 262 2.50 -24.61 -8.29
N GLN A 263 3.16 -24.08 -9.32
CA GLN A 263 3.36 -24.75 -10.60
C GLN A 263 4.36 -25.90 -10.49
#